data_AF-A0A840F5Y5-F1
#
_entry.id   AF-A0A840F5Y5-F1
#
_cell.length_a   1.000
_cell.length_b   1.000
_cell.length_c   1.000
_cell.angle_alpha   90.00
_cell.angle_beta   90.00
_cell.angle_gamma   90.00
#
_symmetry.space_group_name_H-M   'P 1'
#
loop_
_entity.id
_entity.type
_entity.pdbx_description
1 polymer ?
#
loop_
_entity_poly.entity_id
_entity_poly.type
_entity_poly.pdbx_seq_one_letter_code
_entity_poly.pdbx_strand_id
1 'polypeptide(L)' 'MGKNDPARVARMKPKKKCCRKSTRCLRCPVVIHRMGKLDCDSMSKKQATKALKKARAA' A
#
# COMPACT_ATOMS: atom_id res chain seq x y z
N MET A 1 12.45 1.27 10.79
CA MET A 1 11.24 1.32 9.92
C MET A 1 11.59 1.71 8.47
N GLY A 2 12.61 1.09 7.86
CA GLY A 2 12.93 1.27 6.43
C GLY A 2 12.22 0.21 5.58
N LYS A 3 11.73 0.56 4.39
CA LYS A 3 10.96 -0.26 3.41
C LYS A 3 9.43 -0.13 3.41
N ASN A 4 8.86 1.00 3.87
CA ASN A 4 7.45 1.34 3.61
C ASN A 4 7.33 2.51 2.62
N ASP A 5 8.14 2.52 1.57
CA ASP A 5 7.97 3.52 0.52
C ASP A 5 6.62 3.29 -0.17
N PRO A 6 5.64 4.19 -0.02
CA PRO A 6 4.27 3.95 -0.48
C PRO A 6 4.19 3.91 -2.01
N ALA A 7 5.04 4.67 -2.71
CA ALA A 7 5.14 4.64 -4.16
C ALA A 7 5.65 3.28 -4.64
N ARG A 8 6.60 2.71 -3.90
CA ARG A 8 7.09 1.36 -4.18
C ARG A 8 6.03 0.29 -3.93
N VAL A 9 5.12 0.48 -2.97
CA VAL A 9 3.98 -0.43 -2.72
C VAL A 9 2.99 -0.43 -3.88
N ALA A 10 2.71 0.73 -4.47
CA ALA A 10 1.85 0.84 -5.64
C ALA A 10 2.40 0.08 -6.86
N ARG A 11 3.73 0.05 -7.02
CA ARG A 11 4.43 -0.62 -8.13
C ARG A 11 4.77 -2.09 -7.87
N MET A 12 4.49 -2.62 -6.67
CA MET A 12 4.76 -4.02 -6.34
C MET A 12 3.74 -4.96 -7.00
N LYS A 13 4.18 -6.20 -7.29
CA LYS A 13 3.27 -7.24 -7.77
C LYS A 13 2.42 -7.78 -6.60
N PRO A 14 1.08 -7.81 -6.73
CA PRO A 14 0.21 -8.31 -5.66
C PRO A 14 0.42 -9.80 -5.45
N LYS A 15 0.19 -10.26 -4.22
CA LYS A 15 0.12 -11.69 -3.93
C LYS A 15 -1.07 -12.32 -4.64
N LYS A 16 -0.92 -13.60 -5.01
CA LYS A 16 -1.97 -14.42 -5.64
C LYS A 16 -3.25 -14.52 -4.79
N LYS A 17 -3.12 -14.53 -3.46
CA LYS A 17 -4.23 -14.56 -2.50
C LYS A 17 -4.01 -13.55 -1.37
N CYS A 18 -5.11 -13.00 -0.83
CA CYS A 18 -5.08 -12.18 0.37
C CYS A 18 -4.61 -13.00 1.58
N CYS A 19 -3.73 -12.44 2.41
CA CYS A 19 -3.20 -13.13 3.58
C CYS A 19 -4.18 -13.25 4.76
N ARG A 20 -5.38 -12.64 4.67
CA ARG A 20 -6.44 -12.64 5.69
C ARG A 20 -6.00 -12.27 7.11
N LYS A 21 -4.87 -11.56 7.25
CA LYS A 21 -4.38 -11.06 8.54
C LYS A 21 -5.23 -9.86 8.98
N SER A 22 -5.38 -9.69 10.29
CA SER A 22 -6.06 -8.54 10.91
C SER A 22 -5.52 -7.20 10.40
N THR A 23 -4.20 -7.09 10.25
CA THR A 23 -3.56 -6.00 9.51
C THR A 23 -3.15 -6.46 8.11
N ARG A 24 -3.67 -5.81 7.07
CA ARG A 24 -3.31 -6.19 5.69
C ARG A 24 -1.81 -5.98 5.45
N CYS A 25 -1.20 -6.95 4.78
CA CYS A 25 0.20 -6.87 4.36
C CYS A 25 0.38 -5.91 3.18
N LEU A 26 1.61 -5.42 2.97
CA LEU A 26 1.94 -4.48 1.89
C LEU A 26 1.70 -5.06 0.49
N ARG A 27 1.83 -6.38 0.32
CA ARG A 27 1.57 -7.06 -0.96
C ARG A 27 0.14 -7.57 -1.11
N CYS A 28 -0.77 -7.18 -0.22
CA CYS A 28 -2.16 -7.59 -0.31
C CYS A 28 -2.77 -7.03 -1.61
N PRO A 29 -3.48 -7.83 -2.42
CA PRO A 29 -4.08 -7.35 -3.67
C PRO A 29 -4.95 -6.10 -3.45
N VAL A 30 -5.68 -6.03 -2.34
CA VAL A 30 -6.49 -4.85 -1.97
C VAL A 30 -5.63 -3.62 -1.69
N VAL A 31 -4.50 -3.79 -0.99
CA VAL A 31 -3.61 -2.68 -0.65
C VAL A 31 -2.94 -2.15 -1.91
N ILE A 32 -2.38 -3.03 -2.75
CA ILE A 32 -1.74 -2.62 -4.00
C ILE A 32 -2.74 -1.96 -4.94
N HIS A 33 -3.95 -2.53 -5.10
CA HIS A 33 -4.95 -1.94 -5.98
C HIS A 33 -5.40 -0.54 -5.51
N ARG A 34 -5.54 -0.32 -4.20
CA ARG A 34 -5.85 1.02 -3.64
C ARG A 34 -4.69 1.99 -3.80
N MET A 35 -3.46 1.54 -3.54
CA MET A 35 -2.27 2.37 -3.68
C MET A 35 -1.97 2.69 -5.15
N GLY A 36 -2.25 1.78 -6.09
CA GLY A 36 -2.08 2.00 -7.52
C GLY A 36 -3.11 2.94 -8.14
N LYS A 37 -4.26 3.16 -7.48
CA LYS A 37 -5.21 4.23 -7.87
C LYS A 37 -4.78 5.62 -7.40
N LEU A 38 -3.78 5.69 -6.52
CA LEU A 38 -3.27 6.94 -6.00
C LEU A 38 -1.98 7.27 -6.74
N ASP A 39 -1.88 8.50 -7.24
CA ASP A 39 -0.62 9.04 -7.75
C ASP A 39 0.36 9.29 -6.61
N CYS A 40 0.98 8.20 -6.13
CA CYS A 40 1.96 8.23 -5.05
C CYS A 40 3.23 9.01 -5.43
N ASP A 41 3.47 9.24 -6.72
CA ASP A 41 4.58 10.04 -7.25
C ASP A 41 4.36 11.55 -7.05
N SER A 42 3.12 12.02 -7.18
CA SER A 42 2.75 13.43 -6.96
C SER A 42 2.46 13.76 -5.49
N MET A 43 2.42 12.75 -4.61
CA MET A 43 2.06 12.91 -3.20
C MET A 43 3.27 13.19 -2.32
N SER A 44 3.10 14.07 -1.33
CA SER A 44 4.11 14.24 -0.27
C SER A 44 4.28 12.95 0.53
N LYS A 45 5.51 12.67 1.02
CA LYS A 45 5.82 11.50 1.87
C LYS A 45 4.84 11.32 3.04
N LYS A 46 4.35 12.42 3.63
CA LYS A 46 3.34 12.41 4.70
C LYS A 46 1.97 11.92 4.23
N GLN A 47 1.53 12.35 3.04
CA GLN A 47 0.26 11.93 2.47
C GLN A 47 0.31 10.47 2.03
N ALA A 48 1.40 10.09 1.36
CA ALA A 48 1.63 8.74 0.88
C ALA A 48 1.65 7.70 2.03
N THR A 49 2.27 8.05 3.17
CA THR A 49 2.25 7.18 4.37
C THR A 49 0.88 7.12 5.04
N LYS A 50 0.11 8.20 5.08
CA LYS A 50 -1.30 8.20 5.54
C LYS A 50 -2.18 7.31 4.65
N ALA A 51 -2.03 7.42 3.33
CA ALA A 51 -2.75 6.57 2.37
C ALA A 51 -2.44 5.09 2.58
N LEU A 52 -1.16 4.73 2.77
CA LEU A 52 -0.75 3.35 3.04
C LEU A 52 -1.37 2.82 4.33
N LYS A 53 -1.40 3.62 5.40
CA LYS A 53 -2.06 3.24 6.66
C LYS A 53 -3.56 2.99 6.45
N LYS A 54 -4.25 3.89 5.73
CA LYS A 54 -5.68 3.74 5.39
C LYS A 54 -5.95 2.51 4.53
N ALA A 55 -5.08 2.19 3.58
CA ALA A 55 -5.20 0.99 2.76
C ALA A 55 -5.04 -0.31 3.57
N ARG A 56 -4.18 -0.30 4.59
CA ARG A 56 -3.88 -1.47 5.43
C ARG A 56 -4.89 -1.74 6.55
N ALA A 57 -5.54 -0.70 7.05
CA ALA A 57 -6.52 -0.78 8.15
C ALA A 57 -7.93 -1.20 7.68
N ALA A 58 -8.16 -1.20 6.38
CA ALA A 58 -9.47 -1.54 5.81
C ALA A 58 -9.69 -3.05 5.69
#